data_AF-A0A6A5QHH3-F1
#
_entry.id   AF-A0A6A5QHH3-F1
#
_cell.length_a   1.000
_cell.length_b   1.000
_cell.length_c   1.000
_cell.angle_alpha   90.00
_cell.angle_beta   90.00
_cell.angle_gamma   90.00
#
_symmetry.space_group_name_H-M   'P 1'
#
loop_
_entity.id
_entity.type
_entity.pdbx_description
1 polymer ?
#
loop_
_entity_poly.entity_id
_entity_poly.type
_entity_poly.pdbx_seq_one_letter_code
_entity_poly.pdbx_strand_id
1 'polypeptide(L)'
;MTRTTVIYAIVAALCFTGASAWPFSRRQAVTLQDVQQQALDNAYKILNGTLSDGLTNQQKTCTKETVAIRREYSDLSKDERLEYLRAVKCILKAPSKLPAVQYPGPNHDEDFTVVHMNMSMC
;
A
#
# COMPACT_ATOMS: atom_id res chain seq x y z
N MET A 1 63.60 22.92 -34.68
CA MET A 1 62.30 22.29 -34.98
C MET A 1 61.85 21.46 -33.78
N THR A 2 61.38 22.09 -32.70
CA THR A 2 61.13 21.40 -31.42
C THR A 2 60.04 22.13 -30.60
N ARG A 3 58.92 22.50 -31.25
CA ARG A 3 57.86 23.25 -30.55
C ARG A 3 56.42 22.86 -30.88
N THR A 4 56.19 21.87 -31.75
CA THR A 4 54.85 21.48 -32.21
C THR A 4 54.43 20.06 -31.82
N THR A 5 55.33 19.23 -31.29
CA THR A 5 55.02 17.84 -30.86
C THR A 5 54.48 17.73 -29.44
N VAL A 6 54.60 18.77 -28.61
CA VAL A 6 54.13 18.74 -27.20
C VAL A 6 52.62 18.98 -27.09
N ILE A 7 52.00 19.65 -28.05
CA ILE A 7 50.57 20.02 -27.98
C ILE A 7 49.66 18.82 -28.27
N TYR A 8 50.08 17.89 -29.14
CA TYR A 8 49.28 16.70 -29.45
C TYR A 8 49.32 15.62 -28.38
N ALA A 9 50.26 15.67 -27.43
CA ALA A 9 50.35 14.69 -26.34
C ALA A 9 49.35 14.96 -25.20
N ILE A 10 48.80 16.17 -25.08
CA ILE A 10 47.84 16.51 -24.01
C ILE A 10 46.40 16.17 -24.40
N VAL A 11 46.08 16.09 -25.70
CA VAL A 11 44.72 15.72 -26.16
C VAL A 11 44.48 14.21 -26.09
N ALA A 12 45.52 13.39 -26.17
CA ALA A 12 45.41 11.92 -26.08
C ALA A 12 45.34 11.38 -24.63
N ALA A 13 45.49 12.22 -23.62
CA ALA A 13 45.43 11.83 -22.20
C ALA A 13 44.02 11.95 -21.58
N LEU A 14 43.02 12.40 -22.33
CA LEU A 14 41.63 12.48 -21.85
C LEU A 14 40.79 11.22 -22.11
N CYS A 15 41.35 10.22 -22.81
CA CYS A 15 40.63 8.98 -23.13
C CYS A 15 40.86 7.82 -22.14
N PHE A 16 41.63 8.02 -21.06
CA PHE A 16 41.87 6.98 -20.03
C PHE A 16 41.20 7.27 -18.69
N THR A 17 40.30 8.24 -18.61
CA THR A 17 39.29 8.21 -17.53
C THR A 17 38.16 7.31 -17.99
N GLY A 18 38.38 6.01 -17.87
CA GLY A 18 37.30 5.05 -17.78
C GLY A 18 36.47 5.36 -16.54
N ALA A 19 35.66 6.41 -16.61
CA ALA A 19 34.45 6.47 -15.84
C ALA A 19 33.63 5.28 -16.33
N SER A 20 33.76 4.16 -15.65
CA SER A 20 32.66 3.21 -15.52
C SER A 20 31.50 3.99 -14.93
N ALA A 21 30.82 4.76 -15.78
CA ALA A 21 29.47 5.23 -15.56
C ALA A 21 28.58 3.98 -15.68
N TRP A 22 28.78 3.02 -14.79
CA TRP A 22 27.68 2.20 -14.36
C TRP A 22 26.62 3.19 -13.91
N PRO A 23 25.40 3.16 -14.45
CA PRO A 23 24.31 3.86 -13.83
C PRO A 23 24.04 3.10 -12.52
N PHE A 24 24.85 3.38 -11.49
CA PHE A 24 24.32 3.40 -10.14
C PHE A 24 23.31 4.54 -10.16
N SER A 25 22.12 4.25 -10.70
CA SER A 25 20.91 4.91 -10.25
C SER A 25 20.98 4.76 -8.75
N ARG A 26 21.31 5.86 -8.06
CA ARG A 26 21.19 5.95 -6.62
C ARG A 26 19.75 5.51 -6.36
N ARG A 27 19.54 4.30 -5.85
CA ARG A 27 18.20 3.84 -5.50
C ARG A 27 17.64 4.96 -4.63
N GLN A 28 16.58 5.61 -5.10
CA GLN A 28 15.90 6.61 -4.30
C GLN A 28 15.56 5.89 -2.99
N ALA A 29 16.01 6.45 -1.87
CA ALA A 29 15.69 5.91 -0.57
C ALA A 29 14.23 6.25 -0.30
N VAL A 30 13.33 5.47 -0.90
CA VAL A 30 11.89 5.57 -0.70
C VAL A 30 11.60 5.01 0.69
N THR A 31 11.00 5.82 1.54
CA THR A 31 10.56 5.39 2.87
C THR A 31 9.19 4.71 2.78
N LEU A 32 8.81 3.93 3.79
CA LEU A 32 7.48 3.34 3.85
C LEU A 32 6.38 4.42 3.85
N GLN A 33 6.66 5.57 4.46
CA GLN A 33 5.77 6.71 4.51
C GLN A 33 5.55 7.32 3.12
N ASP A 34 6.60 7.41 2.30
CA ASP A 34 6.48 7.91 0.93
C ASP A 34 5.57 7.02 0.08
N VAL A 35 5.71 5.69 0.23
CA VAL A 35 4.85 4.72 -0.49
C VAL A 35 3.40 4.81 -0.02
N GLN A 36 3.17 4.93 1.29
CA GLN A 36 1.82 5.08 1.85
C GLN A 36 1.14 6.36 1.34
N GLN A 37 1.86 7.48 1.33
CA GLN A 37 1.33 8.75 0.85
C GLN A 37 1.02 8.68 -0.64
N GLN A 38 1.93 8.12 -1.44
CA GLN A 38 1.70 7.93 -2.87
C GLN A 38 0.47 7.05 -3.15
N ALA A 39 0.25 5.99 -2.35
CA ALA A 39 -0.91 5.13 -2.47
C ALA A 39 -2.22 5.87 -2.13
N LEU A 40 -2.24 6.70 -1.08
CA LEU A 40 -3.40 7.53 -0.73
C LEU A 40 -3.72 8.57 -1.81
N ASP A 41 -2.71 9.24 -2.36
CA ASP A 41 -2.90 10.21 -3.42
C ASP A 41 -3.49 9.57 -4.68
N ASN A 42 -3.03 8.37 -5.02
CA ASN A 42 -3.60 7.60 -6.13
C ASN A 42 -5.04 7.15 -5.85
N ALA A 43 -5.36 6.76 -4.61
CA ALA A 43 -6.73 6.45 -4.23
C ALA A 43 -7.67 7.66 -4.43
N TYR A 44 -7.24 8.87 -4.05
CA TYR A 44 -8.04 10.08 -4.30
C TYR A 44 -8.19 10.42 -5.79
N LYS A 45 -7.17 10.12 -6.61
CA LYS A 45 -7.28 10.25 -8.07
C LYS A 45 -8.25 9.23 -8.68
N ILE A 46 -8.42 8.07 -8.05
CA ILE A 46 -9.44 7.10 -8.47
C ILE A 46 -10.83 7.62 -8.11
N LEU A 47 -11.00 8.10 -6.88
CA LEU A 47 -12.29 8.61 -6.39
C LEU A 47 -12.77 9.86 -7.14
N ASN A 48 -11.86 10.71 -7.64
CA ASN A 48 -12.22 11.87 -8.45
C ASN A 48 -12.32 11.55 -9.96
N GLY A 49 -12.10 10.30 -10.37
CA GLY A 49 -12.19 9.85 -11.76
C GLY A 49 -11.00 10.24 -12.65
N THR A 50 -9.90 10.76 -12.09
CA THR A 50 -8.71 11.15 -12.87
C THR A 50 -7.72 10.01 -13.10
N LEU A 51 -7.86 8.91 -12.37
CA LEU A 51 -7.08 7.67 -12.51
C LEU A 51 -8.04 6.48 -12.55
N SER A 52 -7.86 5.58 -13.51
CA SER A 52 -8.63 4.32 -13.56
C SER A 52 -7.91 3.25 -12.75
N ASP A 53 -8.65 2.55 -11.90
CA ASP A 53 -8.21 1.36 -11.16
C ASP A 53 -8.51 0.05 -11.91
N GLY A 54 -9.12 0.14 -13.09
CA GLY A 54 -9.55 -1.03 -13.87
C GLY A 54 -10.79 -1.74 -13.33
N LEU A 55 -11.45 -1.20 -12.29
CA LEU A 55 -12.73 -1.73 -11.82
C LEU A 55 -13.88 -1.24 -12.70
N THR A 56 -14.69 -2.18 -13.18
CA THR A 56 -15.84 -1.92 -14.07
C THR A 56 -17.04 -1.27 -13.35
N ASN A 57 -17.07 -1.33 -12.01
CA ASN A 57 -18.07 -0.71 -11.17
C ASN A 57 -17.44 0.40 -10.33
N GLN A 58 -17.25 1.58 -10.94
CA GLN A 58 -16.99 2.78 -10.16
C GLN A 58 -18.27 3.12 -9.38
N GLN A 59 -18.28 2.75 -8.09
CA GLN A 59 -19.38 3.03 -7.19
C GLN A 59 -19.53 4.54 -7.07
N LYS A 60 -20.53 5.13 -7.74
CA LYS A 60 -20.82 6.58 -7.69
C LYS A 60 -21.03 7.12 -6.27
N THR A 61 -21.29 6.23 -5.31
CA THR A 61 -21.51 6.53 -3.89
C THR A 61 -20.24 6.51 -3.05
N CYS A 62 -19.13 5.96 -3.56
CA CYS A 62 -17.81 6.00 -2.93
C CYS A 62 -17.08 7.26 -3.42
N THR A 63 -17.11 8.31 -2.62
CA THR A 63 -16.50 9.60 -2.93
C THR A 63 -15.43 9.93 -1.90
N LYS A 64 -14.70 11.02 -2.08
CA LYS A 64 -13.68 11.47 -1.12
C LYS A 64 -14.28 11.75 0.28
N GLU A 65 -15.55 12.10 0.34
CA GLU A 65 -16.27 12.42 1.57
C GLU A 65 -16.81 11.19 2.30
N THR A 66 -17.06 10.10 1.56
CA THR A 66 -17.67 8.87 2.12
C THR A 66 -16.68 7.73 2.27
N VAL A 67 -15.49 7.82 1.65
CA VAL A 67 -14.46 6.79 1.75
C VAL A 67 -13.99 6.61 3.19
N ALA A 68 -14.00 5.37 3.67
CA ALA A 68 -13.49 5.03 4.98
C ALA A 68 -11.95 4.98 4.95
N ILE A 69 -11.30 5.65 5.90
CA ILE A 69 -9.85 5.65 6.06
C ILE A 69 -9.45 4.65 7.14
N ARG A 70 -8.61 3.67 6.79
CA ARG A 70 -8.00 2.75 7.75
C ARG A 70 -6.73 3.37 8.31
N ARG A 71 -6.63 3.42 9.64
CA ARG A 71 -5.50 3.99 10.36
C ARG A 71 -4.75 2.90 11.11
N GLU A 72 -3.47 3.16 11.36
CA GLU A 72 -2.65 2.29 12.20
C GLU A 72 -3.17 2.35 13.65
N TYR A 73 -3.11 1.24 14.38
CA TYR A 73 -3.75 1.11 15.70
C TYR A 73 -3.10 1.99 16.76
N SER A 74 -1.78 2.11 16.74
CA SER A 74 -1.01 3.00 17.61
C SER A 74 -1.29 4.49 17.35
N ASP A 75 -1.74 4.86 16.16
CA ASP A 75 -2.18 6.24 15.84
C ASP A 75 -3.59 6.58 16.37
N LEU A 76 -4.39 5.59 16.77
CA LEU A 76 -5.72 5.83 17.32
C LEU A 76 -5.64 6.45 18.72
N SER A 77 -6.54 7.40 18.99
CA SER A 77 -6.77 7.92 20.33
C SER A 77 -7.30 6.83 21.26
N LYS A 78 -7.21 7.07 22.58
CA LYS A 78 -7.73 6.14 23.58
C LYS A 78 -9.22 5.83 23.36
N ASP A 79 -10.02 6.84 23.06
CA ASP A 79 -11.46 6.69 22.87
C ASP A 79 -11.79 5.91 21.59
N GLU A 80 -11.07 6.15 20.49
CA GLU A 80 -11.20 5.37 19.25
C GLU A 80 -10.85 3.90 19.47
N ARG A 81 -9.79 3.59 20.22
CA ARG A 81 -9.44 2.20 20.56
C ARG A 81 -10.50 1.54 21.42
N LEU A 82 -11.08 2.27 22.38
CA LEU A 82 -12.17 1.76 23.22
C LEU A 82 -13.44 1.51 22.41
N GLU A 83 -13.76 2.38 21.45
CA GLU A 83 -14.86 2.19 20.51
C GLU A 83 -14.67 0.92 19.67
N TYR A 84 -13.48 0.77 19.08
CA TYR A 84 -13.12 -0.44 18.33
C TYR A 84 -13.27 -1.71 19.18
N LEU A 85 -12.73 -1.71 20.41
CA LEU A 85 -12.86 -2.85 21.32
C LEU A 85 -14.31 -3.13 21.72
N ARG A 86 -15.15 -2.10 21.88
CA ARG A 86 -16.58 -2.26 22.16
C ARG A 86 -17.30 -2.92 20.98
N ALA A 87 -16.99 -2.51 19.75
CA ALA A 87 -17.52 -3.11 18.54
C ALA A 87 -17.11 -4.59 18.42
N VAL A 88 -15.83 -4.93 18.65
CA VAL A 88 -15.36 -6.33 18.64
C VAL A 88 -16.08 -7.16 19.72
N LYS A 89 -16.22 -6.64 20.94
CA LYS A 89 -16.97 -7.31 22.01
C LYS A 89 -18.45 -7.50 21.67
N CYS A 90 -19.04 -6.61 20.89
CA CYS A 90 -20.40 -6.76 20.38
C CYS A 90 -20.47 -7.97 19.42
N ILE A 91 -19.53 -8.08 18.47
CA ILE A 91 -19.46 -9.20 17.53
C ILE A 91 -19.31 -10.54 18.27
N LEU A 92 -18.40 -10.62 19.26
CA LEU A 92 -18.18 -11.82 20.08
C LEU A 92 -19.42 -12.29 20.88
N LYS A 93 -20.39 -11.39 21.11
CA LYS A 93 -21.62 -11.68 21.87
C LYS A 93 -22.86 -11.79 20.99
N ALA A 94 -22.78 -11.29 19.75
CA ALA A 94 -23.88 -11.32 18.82
C ALA A 94 -24.11 -12.77 18.38
N PRO A 95 -25.37 -13.21 18.21
CA PRO A 95 -25.65 -14.55 17.72
C PRO A 95 -25.14 -14.70 16.28
N SER A 96 -24.70 -15.91 15.94
CA SER A 96 -24.33 -16.30 14.57
C SER A 96 -25.41 -15.93 13.56
N LYS A 97 -24.98 -15.55 12.36
CA LYS A 97 -25.82 -15.25 11.20
C LYS A 97 -25.86 -16.40 10.19
N LEU A 98 -25.02 -17.42 10.34
CA LEU A 98 -24.98 -18.56 9.44
C LEU A 98 -26.12 -19.56 9.74
N PRO A 99 -26.54 -20.37 8.74
CA PRO A 99 -27.51 -21.42 8.97
C PRO A 99 -26.98 -22.46 9.97
N ALA A 100 -27.56 -22.51 11.16
CA ALA A 100 -27.09 -23.36 12.26
C ALA A 100 -27.04 -24.86 11.94
N VAL A 101 -27.85 -25.32 10.97
CA VAL A 101 -27.87 -26.72 10.51
C VAL A 101 -26.56 -27.08 9.79
N GLN A 102 -26.00 -26.14 9.04
CA GLN A 102 -24.79 -26.36 8.25
C GLN A 102 -23.52 -25.98 9.03
N TYR A 103 -23.62 -24.95 9.87
CA TYR A 103 -22.51 -24.41 10.65
C TYR A 103 -22.95 -24.24 12.11
N PRO A 104 -22.64 -25.22 12.98
CA PRO A 104 -22.97 -25.13 14.39
C PRO A 104 -21.96 -24.21 15.10
N GLY A 105 -22.28 -22.92 15.18
CA GLY A 105 -21.54 -21.93 15.94
C GLY A 105 -22.49 -20.96 16.64
N PRO A 106 -22.35 -20.69 17.95
CA PRO A 106 -23.27 -19.80 18.67
C PRO A 106 -23.12 -18.32 18.31
N ASN A 107 -21.90 -17.86 18.00
CA ASN A 107 -21.58 -16.44 17.96
C ASN A 107 -21.18 -15.96 16.56
N HIS A 108 -21.33 -14.65 16.32
CA HIS A 108 -21.05 -14.03 15.04
C HIS A 108 -19.55 -13.97 14.69
N ASP A 109 -18.66 -13.97 15.67
CA ASP A 109 -17.22 -14.05 15.42
C ASP A 109 -16.81 -15.40 14.81
N GLU A 110 -17.46 -16.49 15.23
CA GLU A 110 -17.21 -17.82 14.68
C GLU A 110 -17.62 -17.93 13.21
N ASP A 111 -18.60 -17.13 12.76
CA ASP A 111 -18.97 -17.06 11.34
C ASP A 111 -17.78 -16.65 10.47
N PHE A 112 -16.96 -15.71 10.93
CA PHE A 112 -15.75 -15.29 10.21
C PHE A 112 -14.73 -16.42 10.14
N THR A 113 -14.56 -17.17 11.23
CA THR A 113 -13.65 -18.31 11.26
C THR A 113 -14.14 -19.44 10.35
N VAL A 114 -15.43 -19.76 10.38
CA VAL A 114 -16.05 -20.78 9.52
C VAL A 114 -15.84 -20.45 8.05
N VAL A 115 -16.14 -19.21 7.64
CA VAL A 115 -15.92 -18.77 6.26
C VAL A 115 -14.43 -18.80 5.90
N HIS A 116 -13.56 -18.37 6.81
CA HIS A 116 -12.11 -18.42 6.60
C HIS A 116 -11.62 -19.86 6.36
N MET A 117 -12.05 -20.82 7.18
CA MET A 117 -11.69 -22.24 7.00
C MET A 117 -12.23 -22.79 5.67
N ASN A 118 -13.51 -22.53 5.37
CA ASN A 118 -14.18 -23.02 4.17
C ASN A 118 -13.55 -22.50 2.86
N MET A 119 -12.94 -21.30 2.90
CA MET A 119 -12.32 -20.68 1.72
C MET A 119 -10.79 -20.88 1.65
N SER A 120 -10.14 -21.37 2.72
CA SER A 120 -8.67 -21.50 2.79
C SER A 120 -8.18 -22.94 2.79
N MET A 121 -9.00 -23.90 3.23
CA MET A 121 -8.62 -25.32 3.31
C MET A 121 -8.96 -26.09 2.03
N CYS A 122 -8.40 -25.65 0.90
CA CYS A 122 -8.29 -26.50 -0.29
C CYS A 122 -7.32 -27.66 -0.08
#